data_AF-A0A0J7K1D5-F1
#
_entry.id   AF-A0A0J7K1D5-F1
#
_cell.length_a   1.000
_cell.length_b   1.000
_cell.length_c   1.000
_cell.angle_alpha   90.00
_cell.angle_beta   90.00
_cell.angle_gamma   90.00
#
_symmetry.space_group_name_H-M   'P 1'
#
loop_
_entity.id
_entity.type
_entity.pdbx_description
1 polymer ?
#
loop_
_entity_poly.entity_id
_entity_poly.type
_entity_poly.pdbx_seq_one_letter_code
_entity_poly.pdbx_strand_id
1 'polypeptide(L)'
;MDILLVVDNIDDFATNTLMFLTIVAVTCKATIVVVRRNAIIKLVQTLLTAPCKPRDENEMAIQRKFNKFIRSCSIKYSLLATSSVTGVTVRSVLNVTQGYLPYRIWVPYDTDTSPMFLITSIQQIVTVIFVTIINVGTETLVFGLFLQTCAQFEIFENRLHKLICNKVAKYLKPASSNKERAVISEYIHHHLSIYKLVI
;
A
#
# COMPACT_ATOMS: atom_id res chain seq x y z
N MET A 1 -16.21 5.88 -32.11
CA MET A 1 -15.03 5.94 -33.00
C MET A 1 -14.60 7.40 -33.18
N ASP A 2 -14.77 8.23 -32.15
CA ASP A 2 -14.65 9.70 -32.26
C ASP A 2 -13.43 10.26 -31.53
N ILE A 3 -12.59 9.40 -30.94
CA ILE A 3 -11.24 9.77 -30.50
C ILE A 3 -10.38 10.22 -31.68
N LEU A 4 -10.73 9.82 -32.92
CA LEU A 4 -10.05 10.20 -34.15
C LEU A 4 -10.72 11.35 -34.93
N LEU A 5 -11.96 11.75 -34.60
CA LEU A 5 -12.74 12.72 -35.40
C LEU A 5 -13.00 14.07 -34.70
N VAL A 6 -12.67 14.22 -33.42
CA VAL A 6 -12.66 15.52 -32.71
C VAL A 6 -11.22 15.94 -32.44
N VAL A 7 -10.43 16.12 -33.51
CA VAL A 7 -9.08 16.70 -33.47
C VAL A 7 -9.18 18.16 -33.90
N ASP A 8 -9.90 18.98 -33.13
CA ASP A 8 -9.83 20.45 -33.28
C ASP A 8 -9.08 21.11 -32.12
N ASN A 9 -8.88 20.40 -31.00
CA ASN A 9 -8.16 20.93 -29.84
C ASN A 9 -7.31 19.84 -29.16
N ILE A 10 -5.98 19.94 -29.33
CA ILE A 10 -5.00 18.97 -28.79
C ILE A 10 -5.12 18.85 -27.26
N ASP A 11 -5.46 19.94 -26.57
CA ASP A 11 -5.62 19.97 -25.12
C ASP A 11 -6.82 19.14 -24.64
N ASP A 12 -7.95 19.18 -25.36
CA ASP A 12 -9.13 18.39 -25.03
C ASP A 12 -8.84 16.89 -25.25
N PHE A 13 -8.15 16.54 -26.33
CA PHE A 13 -7.72 15.17 -26.60
C PHE A 13 -6.74 14.65 -25.52
N ALA A 14 -5.74 15.44 -25.17
CA ALA A 14 -4.77 15.09 -24.14
C ALA A 14 -5.44 14.86 -22.79
N THR A 15 -6.34 15.77 -22.40
CA THR A 15 -7.09 15.70 -21.15
C THR A 15 -7.95 14.44 -21.09
N ASN A 16 -8.71 14.15 -22.15
CA ASN A 16 -9.59 12.97 -22.19
C ASN A 16 -8.79 11.66 -22.19
N THR A 17 -7.66 11.61 -22.91
CA THR A 17 -6.76 10.46 -22.94
C THR A 17 -6.13 10.21 -21.57
N LEU A 18 -5.66 11.26 -20.90
CA LEU A 18 -5.12 11.16 -19.55
C LEU A 18 -6.17 10.64 -18.56
N MET A 19 -7.39 11.16 -18.61
CA MET A 19 -8.48 10.71 -17.77
C MET A 19 -8.79 9.22 -17.99
N PHE A 20 -8.89 8.78 -19.25
CA PHE A 20 -9.09 7.37 -19.57
C PHE A 20 -7.96 6.48 -19.01
N LEU A 21 -6.71 6.87 -19.23
CA LEU A 21 -5.55 6.16 -18.69
C LEU A 21 -5.58 6.07 -17.17
N THR A 22 -5.97 7.14 -16.46
CA THR A 22 -6.07 7.10 -15.00
C THR A 22 -7.15 6.14 -14.51
N ILE A 23 -8.30 6.09 -15.18
CA ILE A 23 -9.39 5.16 -14.83
C ILE A 23 -8.94 3.71 -15.03
N VAL A 24 -8.29 3.41 -16.16
CA VAL A 24 -7.72 2.07 -16.43
C VAL A 24 -6.69 1.71 -15.36
N ALA A 25 -5.78 2.63 -15.02
CA ALA A 25 -4.78 2.38 -13.99
C ALA A 25 -5.40 2.08 -12.61
N VAL A 26 -6.40 2.86 -12.18
CA VAL A 26 -7.07 2.66 -10.88
C VAL A 26 -7.88 1.36 -10.85
N THR A 27 -8.59 1.04 -11.93
CA THR A 27 -9.35 -0.23 -12.03
C THR A 27 -8.42 -1.45 -12.05
N CYS A 28 -7.28 -1.37 -12.73
CA CYS A 28 -6.24 -2.40 -12.66
C CYS A 28 -5.68 -2.54 -11.23
N LYS A 29 -5.32 -1.44 -10.56
CA LYS A 29 -4.86 -1.46 -9.16
C LYS A 29 -5.89 -2.13 -8.24
N ALA A 30 -7.16 -1.73 -8.35
CA ALA A 30 -8.25 -2.29 -7.56
C ALA A 30 -8.40 -3.81 -7.78
N THR A 31 -8.39 -4.24 -9.04
CA THR A 31 -8.48 -5.65 -9.42
C THR A 31 -7.33 -6.44 -8.82
N ILE A 32 -6.09 -5.93 -8.90
CA ILE A 32 -4.91 -6.58 -8.30
C ILE A 32 -5.09 -6.73 -6.80
N VAL A 33 -5.57 -5.69 -6.10
CA VAL A 33 -5.82 -5.75 -4.65
C VAL A 33 -6.90 -6.77 -4.31
N VAL A 34 -8.00 -6.84 -5.08
CA VAL A 34 -9.09 -7.80 -4.86
C VAL A 34 -8.67 -9.24 -5.14
N VAL A 35 -7.89 -9.47 -6.21
CA VAL A 35 -7.36 -10.79 -6.57
C VAL A 35 -6.32 -11.25 -5.55
N ARG A 36 -5.44 -10.35 -5.10
CA ARG A 36 -4.39 -10.66 -4.12
C ARG A 36 -4.85 -10.52 -2.66
N ARG A 37 -6.14 -10.27 -2.39
CA ARG A 37 -6.66 -10.04 -1.04
C ARG A 37 -6.25 -11.13 -0.04
N ASN A 38 -6.28 -12.40 -0.47
CA ASN A 38 -5.91 -13.52 0.40
C ASN A 38 -4.42 -13.49 0.76
N ALA A 39 -3.56 -13.10 -0.18
CA ALA A 39 -2.13 -12.94 0.07
C ALA A 39 -1.86 -11.74 0.99
N ILE A 40 -2.57 -10.62 0.80
CA ILE A 40 -2.49 -9.44 1.68
C ILE A 40 -2.93 -9.80 3.11
N ILE A 41 -4.07 -10.49 3.26
CA ILE A 41 -4.55 -10.96 4.57
C ILE A 41 -3.55 -11.90 5.22
N LYS A 42 -3.00 -12.87 4.47
CA LYS A 42 -1.99 -13.79 4.98
C LYS A 42 -0.72 -13.05 5.41
N LEU A 43 -0.28 -12.02 4.67
CA LEU A 43 0.87 -11.19 5.02
C LEU A 43 0.61 -10.43 6.33
N VAL A 44 -0.55 -9.79 6.46
CA VAL A 44 -0.96 -9.09 7.68
C VAL A 44 -1.05 -10.06 8.87
N GLN A 45 -1.61 -11.26 8.68
CA GLN A 45 -1.64 -12.29 9.71
C GLN A 45 -0.24 -12.72 10.12
N THR A 46 0.67 -12.92 9.15
CA THR A 46 2.06 -13.30 9.42
C THR A 46 2.75 -12.24 10.28
N LEU A 47 2.52 -10.94 9.99
CA LEU A 47 3.03 -9.82 10.78
C LEU A 47 2.50 -9.79 12.23
N LEU A 48 1.28 -10.30 12.47
CA LEU A 48 0.64 -10.34 13.79
C LEU A 48 0.99 -11.61 14.60
N THR A 49 1.46 -12.66 13.93
CA THR A 49 1.82 -13.95 14.55
C THR A 49 3.32 -14.06 14.86
N ALA A 50 3.73 -15.04 15.67
CA ALA A 50 5.14 -15.36 15.84
C ALA A 50 5.73 -15.84 14.50
N PRO A 51 6.95 -15.43 14.09
CA PRO A 51 8.00 -14.75 14.88
C PRO A 51 7.93 -13.22 14.89
N CYS A 52 7.05 -12.58 14.10
CA CYS A 52 6.98 -11.13 13.93
C CYS A 52 6.37 -10.35 15.10
N LYS A 53 5.69 -11.07 16.01
CA LYS A 53 5.16 -10.49 17.25
C LYS A 53 6.31 -9.92 18.12
N PRO A 54 6.23 -8.65 18.55
CA PRO A 54 7.22 -8.07 19.46
C PRO A 54 7.17 -8.78 20.81
N ARG A 55 8.35 -9.08 21.37
CA ARG A 55 8.52 -9.83 22.62
C ARG A 55 9.08 -8.98 23.76
N ASP A 56 9.86 -7.95 23.41
CA ASP A 56 10.55 -7.09 24.37
C ASP A 56 9.99 -5.67 24.35
N GLU A 57 10.15 -4.93 25.45
CA GLU A 57 9.80 -3.50 25.54
C GLU A 57 10.45 -2.65 24.44
N ASN A 58 11.69 -2.97 24.08
CA ASN A 58 12.41 -2.30 22.99
C ASN A 58 11.74 -2.56 21.62
N GLU A 59 11.31 -3.80 21.36
CA GLU A 59 10.61 -4.15 20.12
C GLU A 59 9.22 -3.50 20.04
N MET A 60 8.53 -3.41 21.18
CA MET A 60 7.25 -2.70 21.28
C MET A 60 7.42 -1.19 21.05
N ALA A 61 8.52 -0.59 21.52
CA ALA A 61 8.83 0.82 21.28
C ALA A 61 9.08 1.11 19.79
N ILE A 62 9.85 0.25 19.11
CA ILE A 62 10.08 0.33 17.66
C ILE A 62 8.74 0.25 16.92
N GLN A 63 7.92 -0.75 17.22
CA GLN A 63 6.65 -0.90 16.52
C GLN A 63 5.66 0.24 16.82
N ARG A 64 5.63 0.78 18.04
CA ARG A 64 4.85 1.98 18.37
C ARG A 64 5.29 3.20 17.56
N LYS A 65 6.59 3.40 17.36
CA LYS A 65 7.14 4.51 16.56
C LYS A 65 6.66 4.42 15.11
N PHE A 66 6.77 3.25 14.47
CA PHE A 66 6.28 3.07 13.10
C PHE A 66 4.76 3.16 13.00
N ASN A 67 4.01 2.57 13.94
CA ASN A 67 2.55 2.67 13.95
C ASN A 67 2.09 4.13 14.09
N LYS A 68 2.75 4.94 14.94
CA LYS A 68 2.46 6.37 15.07
C LYS A 68 2.78 7.13 13.77
N PHE A 69 3.89 6.80 13.12
CA PHE A 69 4.27 7.39 11.84
C PHE A 69 3.28 7.03 10.72
N ILE A 70 2.92 5.75 10.57
CA ILE A 70 1.91 5.27 9.63
C ILE A 70 0.58 5.98 9.86
N ARG A 71 0.12 6.07 11.11
CA ARG A 71 -1.12 6.76 11.45
C ARG A 71 -1.07 8.24 11.10
N SER A 72 0.02 8.93 11.42
CA SER A 72 0.17 10.36 11.09
C SER A 72 0.20 10.60 9.58
N CYS A 73 0.94 9.77 8.83
CA CYS A 73 1.02 9.87 7.38
C CYS A 73 -0.35 9.58 6.74
N SER A 74 -1.04 8.52 7.17
CA SER A 74 -2.37 8.16 6.69
C SER A 74 -3.40 9.27 6.94
N ILE A 75 -3.38 9.90 8.13
CA ILE A 75 -4.27 11.04 8.43
C ILE A 75 -3.95 12.23 7.51
N LYS A 76 -2.68 12.61 7.37
CA LYS A 76 -2.28 13.72 6.49
C LYS A 76 -2.65 13.47 5.04
N TYR A 77 -2.41 12.26 4.54
CA TYR A 77 -2.73 11.87 3.18
C TYR A 77 -4.24 11.85 2.95
N SER A 78 -5.01 11.32 3.90
CA SER A 78 -6.48 11.35 3.83
C SER A 78 -7.03 12.76 3.85
N LEU A 79 -6.47 13.67 4.66
CA LEU A 79 -6.89 15.08 4.70
C LEU A 79 -6.61 15.79 3.36
N LEU A 80 -5.44 15.56 2.78
CA LEU A 80 -5.07 16.10 1.47
C LEU A 80 -5.98 15.54 0.36
N ALA A 81 -6.26 14.24 0.39
CA ALA A 81 -7.18 13.62 -0.55
C ALA A 81 -8.60 14.21 -0.43
N THR A 82 -9.11 14.36 0.79
CA THR A 82 -10.43 14.96 1.03
C THR A 82 -10.50 16.40 0.53
N SER A 83 -9.45 17.20 0.73
CA SER A 83 -9.43 18.59 0.23
C SER A 83 -9.40 18.64 -1.30
N SER A 84 -8.61 17.77 -1.95
CA SER A 84 -8.60 17.66 -3.42
C SER A 84 -9.96 17.23 -3.98
N VAL A 85 -10.59 16.20 -3.41
CA VAL A 85 -11.92 15.73 -3.84
C VAL A 85 -12.96 16.83 -3.65
N THR A 86 -12.95 17.51 -2.51
CA THR A 86 -13.88 18.62 -2.24
C THR A 86 -13.70 19.74 -3.26
N GLY A 87 -12.46 20.10 -3.61
CA GLY A 87 -12.18 21.09 -4.65
C GLY A 87 -12.67 20.67 -6.04
N VAL A 88 -12.47 19.41 -6.42
CA VAL A 88 -12.97 18.87 -7.70
C VAL A 88 -14.49 18.83 -7.73
N THR A 89 -15.15 18.44 -6.63
CA THR A 89 -16.61 18.44 -6.52
C THR A 89 -17.17 19.86 -6.58
N VAL A 90 -16.59 20.83 -5.87
CA VAL A 90 -17.01 22.24 -5.93
C VAL A 90 -16.85 22.80 -7.36
N ARG A 91 -15.73 22.53 -8.02
CA ARG A 91 -15.53 22.89 -9.44
C ARG A 91 -16.57 22.24 -10.35
N SER A 92 -16.87 20.96 -10.13
CA SER A 92 -17.87 20.22 -10.90
C SER A 92 -19.28 20.80 -10.72
N VAL A 93 -19.65 21.17 -9.50
CA VAL A 93 -20.94 21.82 -9.20
C VAL A 93 -21.01 23.21 -9.84
N LEU A 94 -19.93 24.01 -9.77
CA LEU A 94 -19.86 25.30 -10.43
C LEU A 94 -20.02 25.18 -11.95
N ASN A 95 -19.37 24.20 -12.59
CA ASN A 95 -19.55 23.94 -14.02
C ASN A 95 -21.01 23.60 -14.36
N VAL A 96 -21.66 22.76 -13.55
CA VAL A 96 -23.09 22.41 -13.74
C VAL A 96 -23.99 23.64 -13.61
N THR A 97 -23.71 24.54 -12.65
CA THR A 97 -24.48 25.80 -12.51
C THR A 97 -24.28 26.77 -13.68
N GLN A 98 -23.19 26.64 -14.43
CA GLN A 98 -22.88 27.42 -15.63
C GLN A 98 -23.36 26.73 -16.93
N GLY A 99 -24.02 25.57 -16.83
CA GLY A 99 -24.50 24.81 -18.00
C GLY A 99 -23.45 23.92 -18.67
N TYR A 100 -22.26 23.77 -18.09
CA TYR A 100 -21.19 22.92 -18.61
C TYR A 100 -21.12 21.57 -17.87
N LEU A 101 -20.91 20.50 -18.62
CA LEU A 101 -20.68 19.16 -18.04
C LEU A 101 -19.37 19.17 -17.22
N PRO A 102 -19.31 18.55 -16.03
CA PRO A 102 -18.11 18.52 -15.18
C PRO A 102 -16.85 18.03 -15.90
N TYR A 103 -17.02 17.02 -16.76
CA TYR A 103 -16.01 16.49 -17.68
C TYR A 103 -16.58 16.56 -19.11
N ARG A 104 -15.83 17.16 -20.03
CA ARG A 104 -16.18 17.28 -21.45
C ARG A 104 -16.12 15.90 -22.12
N ILE A 105 -17.25 15.19 -22.12
CA ILE A 105 -17.43 13.92 -22.80
C ILE A 105 -18.48 14.12 -23.88
N TRP A 106 -18.25 13.54 -25.06
CA TRP A 106 -19.26 13.52 -26.12
C TRP A 106 -20.43 12.64 -25.67
N VAL A 107 -21.60 13.25 -25.50
CA VAL A 107 -22.84 12.57 -25.11
C VAL A 107 -23.75 12.60 -26.34
N PRO A 108 -24.41 11.48 -26.72
CA PRO A 108 -25.26 11.42 -27.92
C PRO A 108 -26.62 12.15 -27.77
N TYR A 109 -26.78 13.01 -26.75
CA TYR A 109 -28.02 13.72 -26.43
C TYR A 109 -27.73 15.21 -26.24
N ASP A 110 -28.66 16.07 -26.66
CA ASP A 110 -28.54 17.51 -26.50
C ASP A 110 -28.41 17.92 -25.02
N THR A 111 -27.37 18.70 -24.74
CA THR A 111 -26.98 19.15 -23.40
C THR A 111 -27.95 20.16 -22.79
N ASP A 112 -28.86 20.73 -23.57
CA ASP A 112 -29.58 21.95 -23.19
C ASP A 112 -30.91 21.72 -22.45
N THR A 113 -31.50 20.51 -22.43
CA THR A 113 -32.87 20.34 -21.87
C THR A 113 -33.24 18.96 -21.31
N SER A 114 -32.33 17.99 -21.18
CA SER A 114 -32.70 16.62 -20.81
C SER A 114 -32.40 16.26 -19.34
N PRO A 115 -33.32 15.60 -18.59
CA PRO A 115 -33.02 15.04 -17.26
C PRO A 115 -31.84 14.05 -17.28
N MET A 116 -31.51 13.50 -18.45
CA MET A 116 -30.32 12.66 -18.65
C MET A 116 -29.00 13.40 -18.41
N PHE A 117 -28.95 14.72 -18.64
CA PHE A 117 -27.78 15.55 -18.34
C PHE A 117 -27.47 15.57 -16.84
N LEU A 118 -28.51 15.74 -16.00
CA LEU A 118 -28.37 15.74 -14.55
C LEU A 118 -27.94 14.37 -14.02
N ILE A 119 -28.56 13.29 -14.52
CA ILE A 119 -28.21 11.91 -14.16
C ILE A 119 -26.73 11.62 -14.49
N THR A 120 -26.29 12.00 -15.70
CA THR A 120 -24.90 11.79 -16.13
C THR A 120 -23.92 12.61 -15.29
N SER A 121 -24.26 13.86 -14.97
CA SER A 121 -23.44 14.73 -14.12
C SER A 121 -23.28 14.18 -12.70
N ILE A 122 -24.37 13.68 -12.09
CA ILE A 122 -24.33 13.02 -10.78
C ILE A 122 -23.47 11.75 -10.85
N GLN A 123 -23.67 10.93 -11.88
CA GLN A 123 -22.89 9.70 -12.07
C GLN A 123 -21.39 9.99 -12.22
N GLN A 124 -21.02 11.05 -12.96
CA GLN A 124 -19.61 11.47 -13.09
C GLN A 124 -19.01 11.88 -11.74
N ILE A 125 -19.72 12.72 -10.98
CA ILE A 125 -19.26 13.15 -9.64
C ILE A 125 -19.06 11.94 -8.72
N VAL A 126 -20.04 11.04 -8.67
CA VAL A 126 -19.97 9.82 -7.84
C VAL A 126 -18.80 8.92 -8.29
N THR A 127 -18.61 8.75 -9.60
CA THR A 127 -17.51 7.93 -10.15
C THR A 127 -16.15 8.49 -9.75
N VAL A 128 -15.95 9.81 -9.87
CA VAL A 128 -14.69 10.48 -9.49
C VAL A 128 -14.41 10.32 -7.99
N ILE A 129 -15.43 10.39 -7.14
CA ILE A 129 -15.31 10.14 -5.70
C ILE A 129 -14.84 8.71 -5.46
N PHE A 130 -15.49 7.70 -6.06
CA PHE A 130 -15.11 6.29 -5.89
C PHE A 130 -13.70 5.99 -6.41
N VAL A 131 -13.35 6.47 -7.61
CA VAL A 131 -12.01 6.31 -8.19
C VAL A 131 -10.95 6.90 -7.28
N THR A 132 -11.19 8.08 -6.70
CA THR A 132 -10.24 8.71 -5.78
C THR A 132 -10.09 7.92 -4.48
N ILE A 133 -11.19 7.46 -3.88
CA ILE A 133 -11.16 6.65 -2.65
C ILE A 133 -10.39 5.35 -2.88
N ILE A 134 -10.65 4.66 -4.00
CA ILE A 134 -9.94 3.43 -4.36
C ILE A 134 -8.46 3.72 -4.53
N ASN A 135 -8.08 4.76 -5.29
CA ASN A 135 -6.67 5.08 -5.51
C ASN A 135 -5.94 5.37 -4.18
N VAL A 136 -6.49 6.28 -3.37
CA VAL A 136 -5.95 6.66 -2.07
C VAL A 136 -5.85 5.47 -1.12
N GLY A 137 -6.87 4.62 -1.10
CA GLY A 137 -6.89 3.40 -0.30
C GLY A 137 -5.79 2.42 -0.71
N THR A 138 -5.64 2.15 -2.01
CA THR A 138 -4.60 1.24 -2.51
C THR A 138 -3.19 1.74 -2.21
N GLU A 139 -2.92 3.03 -2.40
CA GLU A 139 -1.61 3.62 -2.13
C GLU A 139 -1.29 3.62 -0.63
N THR A 140 -2.26 3.96 0.22
CA THR A 140 -2.11 3.93 1.67
C THR A 140 -1.84 2.51 2.19
N LEU A 141 -2.54 1.51 1.65
CA LEU A 141 -2.33 0.10 2.00
C LEU A 141 -0.91 -0.35 1.65
N VAL A 142 -0.47 -0.10 0.41
CA VAL A 142 0.87 -0.48 -0.05
C VAL A 142 1.95 0.21 0.78
N PHE A 143 1.83 1.52 1.00
CA PHE A 143 2.77 2.28 1.83
C PHE A 143 2.82 1.78 3.28
N GLY A 144 1.66 1.46 3.87
CA GLY A 144 1.57 0.88 5.20
C GLY A 144 2.27 -0.47 5.32
N LEU A 145 2.14 -1.35 4.32
CA LEU A 145 2.83 -2.65 4.27
C LEU A 145 4.35 -2.48 4.15
N PHE A 146 4.82 -1.53 3.34
CA PHE A 146 6.25 -1.21 3.25
C PHE A 146 6.81 -0.76 4.60
N LEU A 147 6.13 0.16 5.29
CA LEU A 147 6.59 0.64 6.60
C LEU A 147 6.56 -0.46 7.68
N GLN A 148 5.55 -1.34 7.67
CA GLN A 148 5.54 -2.49 8.57
C GLN A 148 6.72 -3.43 8.30
N THR A 149 7.08 -3.62 7.02
CA THR A 149 8.24 -4.43 6.65
C THR A 149 9.54 -3.82 7.18
N CYS A 150 9.72 -2.50 7.07
CA CYS A 150 10.86 -1.80 7.67
C CYS A 150 10.91 -1.98 9.20
N ALA A 151 9.76 -1.88 9.88
CA ALA A 151 9.70 -2.10 11.32
C ALA A 151 10.13 -3.52 11.71
N GLN A 152 9.75 -4.53 10.92
CA GLN A 152 10.16 -5.92 11.15
C GLN A 152 11.66 -6.13 10.91
N PHE A 153 12.26 -5.46 9.93
CA PHE A 153 13.71 -5.49 9.74
C PHE A 153 14.47 -4.90 10.92
N GLU A 154 14.02 -3.77 11.48
CA GLU A 154 14.64 -3.15 12.66
C GLU A 154 14.52 -4.05 13.91
N ILE A 155 13.37 -4.73 14.08
CA ILE A 155 13.19 -5.74 15.13
C ILE A 155 14.16 -6.92 14.93
N PHE A 156 14.30 -7.40 13.70
CA PHE A 156 15.21 -8.50 13.36
C PHE A 156 16.67 -8.14 13.67
N GLU A 157 17.11 -6.94 13.29
CA GLU A 157 18.44 -6.42 13.59
C GLU A 157 18.70 -6.37 15.10
N ASN A 158 17.77 -5.84 15.88
CA ASN A 158 17.88 -5.81 17.35
C ASN A 158 17.99 -7.22 17.95
N ARG A 159 17.22 -8.19 17.46
CA ARG A 159 17.32 -9.60 17.90
C ARG A 159 18.67 -10.22 17.54
N LEU A 160 19.16 -9.97 16.33
CA LEU A 160 20.46 -10.45 15.87
C LEU A 160 21.58 -9.87 16.74
N HIS A 161 21.54 -8.57 17.02
CA HIS A 161 22.51 -7.91 17.89
C HIS A 161 22.52 -8.49 19.30
N LYS A 162 21.34 -8.71 19.91
CA LYS A 162 21.24 -9.38 21.22
C LYS A 162 21.82 -10.79 21.21
N LEU A 163 21.57 -11.55 20.14
CA LEU A 163 22.09 -12.91 19.98
C LEU A 163 23.63 -12.92 19.87
N ILE A 164 24.20 -11.99 19.11
CA ILE A 164 25.66 -11.83 18.98
C ILE A 164 26.27 -11.42 20.32
N CYS A 165 25.71 -10.40 21.01
CA CYS A 165 26.19 -9.98 22.33
C CYS A 165 26.13 -11.11 23.36
N ASN A 166 25.03 -11.87 23.42
CA ASN A 166 24.92 -13.03 24.31
C ASN A 166 25.95 -14.11 23.99
N LYS A 167 26.23 -14.34 22.70
CA LYS A 167 27.25 -15.31 22.26
C LYS A 167 28.65 -14.85 22.69
N VAL A 168 28.99 -13.58 22.49
CA VAL A 168 30.27 -12.98 22.93
C VAL A 168 30.40 -13.01 24.47
N ALA A 169 29.34 -12.66 25.20
CA ALA A 169 29.33 -12.72 26.66
C ALA A 169 29.47 -14.15 27.21
N LYS A 170 29.00 -15.16 26.47
CA LYS A 170 29.18 -16.58 26.80
C LYS A 170 30.64 -17.03 26.60
N TYR A 171 31.32 -16.53 25.58
CA TYR A 171 32.77 -16.77 25.39
C TYR A 171 33.64 -16.01 26.41
N LEU A 172 33.15 -14.89 26.94
CA LEU A 172 33.85 -14.10 27.96
C LEU A 172 33.66 -14.62 29.40
N LYS A 173 32.74 -15.55 29.64
CA LYS A 173 32.58 -16.25 30.93
C LYS A 173 33.49 -17.49 30.95
N PRO A 174 34.46 -17.61 31.88
CA PRO A 174 35.30 -18.80 31.95
C PRO A 174 34.52 -19.93 32.64
N ALA A 175 34.21 -21.02 31.92
CA ALA A 175 33.82 -22.27 32.57
C ALA A 175 34.06 -23.53 31.71
N SER A 176 35.11 -24.26 32.11
CA SER A 176 35.36 -25.70 31.89
C SER A 176 35.27 -26.24 30.45
N SER A 177 36.46 -26.36 29.87
CA SER A 177 36.89 -27.00 28.60
C SER A 177 36.15 -28.27 28.12
N ASN A 178 35.51 -29.05 28.99
CA ASN A 178 35.01 -30.38 28.61
C ASN A 178 33.58 -30.43 28.03
N LYS A 179 32.70 -29.46 28.32
CA LYS A 179 31.32 -29.45 27.75
C LYS A 179 31.25 -28.90 26.33
N GLU A 180 32.23 -28.08 25.94
CA GLU A 180 32.23 -27.36 24.66
C GLU A 180 32.57 -28.28 23.48
N ARG A 181 33.49 -29.25 23.68
CA ARG A 181 33.80 -30.27 22.68
C ARG A 181 32.59 -31.16 22.36
N ALA A 182 31.77 -31.50 23.35
CA ALA A 182 30.60 -32.36 23.15
C ALA A 182 29.54 -31.67 22.27
N VAL A 183 29.28 -30.38 22.51
CA VAL A 183 28.28 -29.61 21.73
C VAL A 183 28.79 -29.36 20.30
N ILE A 184 30.06 -29.03 20.11
CA ILE A 184 30.63 -28.84 18.76
C ILE A 184 30.57 -30.16 17.96
N SER A 185 30.82 -31.30 18.60
CA SER A 185 30.69 -32.63 17.97
C SER A 185 29.27 -32.89 17.46
N GLU A 186 28.25 -32.47 18.19
CA GLU A 186 26.85 -32.68 17.82
C GLU A 186 26.42 -31.83 16.61
N TYR A 187 26.88 -30.58 16.54
CA TYR A 187 26.62 -29.70 15.40
C TYR A 187 27.33 -30.15 14.11
N ILE A 188 28.56 -30.65 14.22
CA ILE A 188 29.28 -31.21 13.05
C ILE A 188 28.55 -32.44 12.52
N HIS A 189 28.06 -33.31 13.42
CA HIS A 189 27.30 -34.50 13.02
C HIS A 189 25.96 -34.16 12.36
N HIS A 190 25.28 -33.11 12.82
CA HIS A 190 24.02 -32.66 12.22
C HIS A 190 24.24 -32.07 10.82
N HIS A 191 25.29 -31.25 10.64
CA HIS A 191 25.61 -30.66 9.34
C HIS A 191 26.04 -31.72 8.30
N LEU A 192 26.79 -32.74 8.72
CA LEU A 192 27.16 -33.88 7.87
C LEU A 192 25.94 -34.71 7.44
N SER A 193 24.93 -34.83 8.31
CA SER A 193 23.69 -35.54 8.00
C SER A 193 22.83 -34.78 6.98
N ILE A 194 22.78 -33.45 7.07
CA ILE A 194 22.10 -32.60 6.08
C ILE A 194 22.82 -32.64 4.73
N TYR A 195 24.16 -32.62 4.74
CA TYR A 195 24.94 -32.68 3.49
C TYR A 195 24.76 -34.01 2.75
N LYS A 196 24.60 -35.14 3.47
CA LYS A 196 24.31 -36.46 2.90
C LYS A 196 22.88 -36.64 2.37
N LEU A 197 21.95 -35.74 2.70
CA LEU A 197 20.57 -35.75 2.23
C LEU A 197 20.36 -34.89 0.97
N VAL A 198 21.34 -34.06 0.63
CA VAL A 198 21.27 -33.09 -0.49
C VAL A 198 22.08 -33.55 -1.71
N ILE A 199 22.85 -34.64 -1.58
CA ILE A 199 23.46 -35.42 -2.68
C ILE A 199 22.72 -36.75 -2.77
#